data_AF-A0A8T0H3G7-F1
#
_entry.id   AF-A0A8T0H3G7-F1
#
_cell.length_a   1.000
_cell.length_b   1.000
_cell.length_c   1.000
_cell.angle_alpha   90.00
_cell.angle_beta   90.00
_cell.angle_gamma   90.00
#
_symmetry.space_group_name_H-M   'P 1'
#
loop_
_entity.id
_entity.type
_entity.pdbx_description
1 polymer ?
#
loop_
_entity_poly.entity_id
_entity_poly.type
_entity_poly.pdbx_seq_one_letter_code
_entity_poly.pdbx_strand_id
1 'polypeptide(L)'
;MTGHTPLIVERQANAIRKTTVLDVMRRLLQAKNIMVSSYARTKEASQAKYISILNIIQGEVDPTQVHKSLQRIRERKLANFIEWGPASIQVALSRKSLYVQTAHRVNG
;
A
#
# COMPACT_ATOMS: atom_id res chain seq x y z
N MET A 1 -6.32 -10.33 -1.07
CA MET A 1 -6.16 -9.77 0.29
C MET A 1 -6.40 -8.28 0.20
N THR A 2 -7.26 -7.72 1.04
CA THR A 2 -7.55 -6.28 1.06
C THR A 2 -6.80 -5.62 2.19
N GLY A 3 -6.30 -4.41 2.00
CA GLY A 3 -5.69 -3.63 3.07
C GLY A 3 -5.93 -2.14 2.90
N HIS A 4 -5.73 -1.38 3.97
CA HIS A 4 -5.91 0.07 3.96
C HIS A 4 -4.86 0.76 4.84
N THR A 5 -4.36 1.90 4.38
CA THR A 5 -3.43 2.73 5.15
C THR A 5 -3.54 4.20 4.73
N PRO A 6 -3.47 5.16 5.67
CA PRO A 6 -3.26 4.98 7.10
C PRO A 6 -4.56 4.62 7.85
N LEU A 7 -4.45 3.74 8.84
CA LEU A 7 -5.47 3.58 9.88
C LEU A 7 -5.14 4.54 11.03
N ILE A 8 -6.05 5.47 11.30
CA ILE A 8 -5.88 6.46 12.37
C ILE A 8 -6.79 6.07 13.53
N VAL A 9 -6.21 5.91 14.71
CA VAL A 9 -6.95 5.79 15.97
C VAL A 9 -6.88 7.16 16.63
N GLU A 10 -8.03 7.73 17.04
CA GLU A 10 -8.14 9.11 17.56
C GLU A 10 -7.11 9.45 18.65
N ARG A 11 -6.78 8.47 19.52
CA ARG A 11 -5.76 8.62 20.57
C ARG A 11 -4.33 8.89 20.05
N GLN A 12 -4.04 8.64 18.77
CA GLN A 12 -2.72 8.79 18.15
C GLN A 12 -2.67 9.87 17.05
N ALA A 13 -3.69 10.74 16.97
CA ALA A 13 -3.77 11.80 15.96
C ALA A 13 -2.56 12.76 15.95
N ASN A 14 -1.85 12.92 17.07
CA ASN A 14 -0.69 13.81 17.15
C ASN A 14 0.60 13.23 16.54
N ALA A 15 0.62 11.94 16.14
CA ALA A 15 1.79 11.30 15.54
C ALA A 15 1.80 11.34 13.99
N ILE A 16 0.92 12.14 13.38
CA ILE A 16 0.75 12.19 11.93
C ILE A 16 1.99 12.82 11.27
N ARG A 17 2.88 11.96 10.77
CA ARG A 17 3.98 12.35 9.87
C ARG A 17 3.43 12.55 8.46
N LYS A 18 4.05 13.46 7.69
CA LYS A 18 3.81 13.60 6.25
C LYS A 18 3.94 12.22 5.57
N THR A 19 2.85 11.71 5.01
CA THR A 19 2.82 10.43 4.31
C THR A 19 3.15 10.63 2.83
N THR A 20 4.20 9.94 2.35
CA THR A 20 4.52 9.91 0.92
C THR A 20 3.83 8.73 0.23
N VAL A 21 3.75 8.76 -1.10
CA VAL A 21 3.22 7.65 -1.90
C VAL A 21 4.00 6.37 -1.64
N LEU A 22 5.33 6.46 -1.54
CA LEU A 22 6.18 5.33 -1.22
C LEU A 22 5.87 4.76 0.18
N ASP A 23 5.57 5.61 1.16
CA ASP A 23 5.18 5.13 2.49
C ASP A 23 3.87 4.37 2.46
N VAL A 24 2.87 4.90 1.74
CA VAL A 24 1.56 4.25 1.56
C VAL A 24 1.74 2.91 0.86
N MET A 25 2.37 2.88 -0.33
CA MET A 25 2.53 1.65 -1.10
C MET A 25 3.35 0.58 -0.36
N ARG A 26 4.37 0.96 0.42
CA ARG A 26 5.10 0.01 1.27
C ARG A 26 4.24 -0.54 2.40
N ARG A 27 3.43 0.30 3.04
CA ARG A 27 2.53 -0.11 4.12
C ARG A 27 1.41 -1.01 3.61
N LEU A 28 0.91 -0.82 2.40
CA LEU A 28 -0.09 -1.72 1.80
C LEU A 28 0.40 -3.17 1.65
N LEU A 29 1.71 -3.37 1.51
CA LEU A 29 2.31 -4.71 1.45
C LEU A 29 2.57 -5.31 2.84
N GLN A 30 2.40 -4.56 3.93
CA GLN A 30 2.61 -5.07 5.27
C GLN A 30 1.39 -5.85 5.75
N ALA A 31 1.61 -7.05 6.27
CA ALA A 31 0.56 -7.91 6.80
C ALA A 31 -0.33 -7.24 7.86
N LYS A 32 0.21 -6.26 8.62
CA LYS A 32 -0.55 -5.51 9.64
C LYS A 32 -1.71 -4.69 9.07
N ASN A 33 -1.64 -4.30 7.80
CA ASN A 33 -2.69 -3.50 7.16
C ASN A 33 -3.67 -4.36 6.36
N ILE A 34 -3.52 -5.69 6.37
CA ILE A 34 -4.39 -6.63 5.66
C ILE A 34 -5.61 -6.96 6.53
N MET A 35 -6.80 -6.88 5.94
CA MET A 35 -8.11 -7.10 6.59
C MET A 35 -8.63 -8.54 6.46
N VAL A 36 -7.74 -9.47 6.11
CA VAL A 36 -8.06 -10.89 5.99
C VAL A 36 -7.24 -11.64 7.01
N SER A 37 -7.90 -12.45 7.84
CA SER A 37 -7.25 -13.45 8.68
C SER A 37 -6.75 -14.60 7.80
N SER A 38 -5.74 -14.30 7.00
CA SER A 38 -4.89 -15.33 6.42
C SER A 38 -3.93 -15.79 7.52
N TYR A 39 -3.40 -17.00 7.40
CA TYR A 39 -2.28 -17.47 8.24
C TYR A 39 -0.99 -16.66 7.97
N ALA A 40 -1.09 -15.36 7.68
CA ALA A 40 -0.04 -14.39 7.35
C ALA A 40 1.12 -14.32 8.36
N ARG A 41 0.93 -14.90 9.55
CA ARG A 41 1.93 -14.97 10.64
C ARG A 41 2.61 -16.34 10.74
N THR A 42 2.19 -17.35 9.97
CA THR A 42 2.86 -18.65 9.89
C THR A 42 4.03 -18.58 8.90
N LYS A 43 4.99 -19.51 9.02
CA LYS A 43 6.09 -19.64 8.06
C LYS A 43 5.62 -19.86 6.62
N GLU A 44 4.39 -20.34 6.42
CA GLU A 44 3.83 -20.59 5.09
C GLU A 44 3.48 -19.28 4.37
N ALA A 45 3.13 -18.23 5.12
CA ALA A 45 2.81 -16.93 4.53
C ALA A 45 4.02 -16.22 3.93
N SER A 46 5.23 -16.46 4.45
CA SER A 46 6.45 -15.90 3.84
C SER A 46 6.82 -16.61 2.53
N GLN A 47 6.35 -17.84 2.34
CA GLN A 47 6.50 -18.60 1.09
C GLN A 47 5.40 -18.31 0.07
N ALA A 48 4.27 -17.75 0.51
CA ALA A 48 3.19 -17.36 -0.37
C ALA A 48 3.65 -16.36 -1.45
N LYS A 49 3.03 -16.47 -2.63
CA LYS A 49 3.35 -15.65 -3.80
C LYS A 49 2.12 -14.87 -4.24
N TYR A 50 2.32 -13.60 -4.59
CA TYR A 50 1.33 -12.77 -5.26
C TYR A 50 1.29 -13.09 -6.76
N ILE A 51 0.09 -13.24 -7.30
CA ILE A 51 -0.14 -13.28 -8.76
C ILE A 51 -0.26 -11.84 -9.28
N SER A 52 -1.05 -11.02 -8.59
CA SER A 52 -1.28 -9.62 -8.94
C SER A 52 -1.62 -8.78 -7.72
N ILE A 53 -1.27 -7.49 -7.78
CA ILE A 53 -1.61 -6.50 -6.75
C ILE A 53 -2.22 -5.27 -7.44
N LEU A 54 -3.30 -4.75 -6.86
CA LEU A 54 -3.90 -3.47 -7.25
C LEU A 54 -3.82 -2.51 -6.07
N ASN A 55 -3.13 -1.39 -6.24
CA ASN A 55 -3.08 -0.31 -5.27
C ASN A 55 -3.94 0.85 -5.79
N ILE A 56 -4.93 1.30 -5.03
CA ILE A 56 -5.71 2.48 -5.33
C ILE A 56 -5.22 3.60 -4.42
N ILE A 57 -4.50 4.56 -4.97
CA ILE A 57 -3.94 5.67 -4.19
C ILE A 57 -4.86 6.88 -4.33
N GLN A 58 -5.33 7.39 -3.20
CA GLN A 58 -6.22 8.53 -3.12
C GLN A 58 -5.47 9.76 -2.58
N GLY A 59 -5.68 10.92 -3.21
CA GLY A 59 -5.12 12.20 -2.76
C GLY A 59 -4.44 13.00 -3.87
N GLU A 60 -3.78 14.08 -3.49
CA GLU A 60 -2.98 14.91 -4.41
C GLU A 60 -1.61 14.26 -4.64
N VAL A 61 -1.50 13.52 -5.74
CA VAL A 61 -0.31 12.75 -6.10
C VAL A 61 0.09 13.01 -7.54
N ASP A 62 1.36 13.34 -7.74
CA ASP A 62 1.99 13.40 -9.04
C ASP A 62 2.28 11.96 -9.56
N PRO A 63 1.83 11.59 -10.77
CA PRO A 63 2.14 10.30 -11.39
C PRO A 63 3.63 9.93 -11.40
N THR A 64 4.52 10.91 -11.49
CA THR A 64 5.98 10.69 -11.47
C THR A 64 6.44 10.09 -10.14
N GLN A 65 5.82 10.50 -9.02
CA GLN A 65 6.14 9.96 -7.70
C GLN A 65 5.66 8.51 -7.55
N VAL A 66 4.55 8.16 -8.20
CA VAL A 66 4.06 6.77 -8.26
C VAL A 66 5.06 5.89 -8.99
N HIS A 67 5.53 6.34 -10.16
CA HIS A 67 6.47 5.56 -10.97
C HIS A 67 7.79 5.30 -10.22
N LYS A 68 8.35 6.33 -9.58
CA LYS A 68 9.54 6.21 -8.71
C LYS A 68 9.28 5.25 -7.52
N SER A 69 8.10 5.31 -6.93
CA SER A 69 7.74 4.43 -5.80
C SER A 69 7.64 2.97 -6.23
N LEU A 70 7.03 2.71 -7.39
CA LEU A 70 6.86 1.39 -7.95
C LEU A 70 8.22 0.77 -8.35
N GLN A 71 9.10 1.57 -8.96
CA GLN A 71 10.49 1.15 -9.25
C GLN A 71 11.21 0.71 -7.96
N ARG A 72 11.13 1.52 -6.90
CA ARG A 72 11.80 1.22 -5.62
C ARG A 72 11.24 0.00 -4.91
N ILE A 73 9.95 -0.29 -5.07
CA ILE A 73 9.32 -1.52 -4.54
C ILE A 73 9.84 -2.76 -5.29
N ARG A 74 10.00 -2.66 -6.62
CA ARG A 74 10.55 -3.73 -7.45
C ARG A 74 12.02 -4.02 -7.12
N GLU A 75 12.85 -2.99 -7.04
CA GLU A 75 14.28 -3.12 -6.70
C GLU A 75 14.51 -3.77 -5.33
N ARG A 76 13.65 -3.45 -4.35
CA ARG A 76 13.73 -4.00 -2.99
C ARG A 76 13.01 -5.34 -2.81
N LYS A 77 12.33 -5.86 -3.85
CA LYS A 77 11.55 -7.11 -3.80
C LYS A 77 10.65 -7.22 -2.56
N LEU A 78 9.91 -6.14 -2.25
CA LEU A 78 9.08 -6.08 -1.03
C LEU A 78 7.83 -6.98 -1.08
N ALA A 79 7.53 -7.57 -2.23
CA ALA A 79 6.48 -8.57 -2.41
C ALA A 79 7.03 -9.73 -3.24
N ASN A 80 6.71 -10.96 -2.81
CA ASN A 80 7.09 -12.17 -3.52
C ASN A 80 6.06 -12.45 -4.62
N PHE A 81 6.45 -12.44 -5.89
CA PHE A 81 5.58 -12.78 -7.01
C PHE A 81 5.80 -14.22 -7.48
N ILE A 82 4.82 -14.73 -8.22
CA ILE A 82 4.96 -15.97 -9.00
C ILE A 82 6.17 -15.90 -9.95
N GLU A 83 6.79 -17.04 -10.22
CA GLU A 83 8.03 -17.13 -11.01
C GLU A 83 7.78 -17.41 -12.48
N TRP A 84 6.62 -17.98 -12.82
CA TRP A 84 6.24 -18.35 -14.19
C TRP A 84 5.60 -17.19 -14.98
N GLY A 85 5.41 -16.03 -14.35
CA GLY A 85 4.73 -14.88 -14.97
C GLY A 85 5.26 -13.53 -14.47
N PRO A 86 4.90 -12.43 -15.14
CA PRO A 86 5.39 -11.11 -14.77
C PRO A 86 4.79 -10.62 -13.45
N ALA A 87 5.58 -9.88 -12.66
CA ALA A 87 5.13 -9.23 -11.44
C ALA A 87 4.16 -8.08 -11.76
N SER A 88 2.86 -8.35 -11.60
CA SER A 88 1.79 -7.39 -11.90
C SER A 88 1.44 -6.55 -10.66
N ILE A 89 1.92 -5.30 -10.63
CA ILE A 89 1.48 -4.27 -9.68
C ILE A 89 0.81 -3.17 -10.49
N GLN A 90 -0.50 -3.06 -10.34
CA GLN A 90 -1.29 -1.99 -10.93
C GLN A 90 -1.52 -0.88 -9.91
N VAL A 91 -1.43 0.37 -10.35
CA VAL A 91 -1.71 1.53 -9.50
C VAL A 91 -2.75 2.40 -10.18
N ALA A 92 -3.86 2.62 -9.50
CA ALA A 92 -4.88 3.58 -9.90
C ALA A 92 -4.80 4.81 -9.00
N LEU A 93 -4.87 6.00 -9.59
CA LEU A 93 -4.94 7.26 -8.84
C LEU A 93 -6.39 7.74 -8.78
N SER A 94 -6.81 8.19 -7.60
CA SER A 94 -8.14 8.78 -7.39
C SER A 94 -8.03 10.09 -6.62
N ARG A 95 -8.92 11.03 -6.93
CA ARG A 95 -9.05 12.27 -6.15
C ARG A 95 -9.72 11.96 -4.82
N LYS A 96 -9.42 12.80 -3.82
CA LYS A 96 -10.06 12.74 -2.50
C LYS A 96 -11.44 13.37 -2.57
N SER A 97 -12.38 12.86 -1.77
CA SER A 97 -13.69 13.49 -1.59
C SER A 97 -13.54 14.85 -0.91
N LEU A 98 -14.23 15.87 -1.44
CA LEU A 98 -14.27 17.22 -0.85
C LEU A 98 -15.06 17.27 0.46
N TYR A 99 -15.92 16.28 0.72
CA TYR A 99 -16.83 16.25 1.86
C TYR A 99 -16.25 15.56 3.10
N VAL A 100 -15.15 14.83 2.96
CA VAL A 100 -14.53 14.08 4.07
C VAL A 100 -13.21 14.73 4.43
N GLN A 101 -13.20 15.44 5.57
CA GLN A 101 -11.96 15.99 6.10
C GLN A 101 -11.06 14.88 6.61
N THR A 102 -9.81 14.91 6.18
CA THR A 102 -8.86 13.82 6.44
C THR A 102 -7.49 14.47 6.57
N ALA A 103 -6.78 14.15 7.65
CA ALA A 103 -5.51 14.81 8.01
C ALA A 103 -4.33 14.36 7.13
N HIS A 104 -4.42 13.18 6.52
CA HIS A 104 -3.41 12.69 5.58
C HIS A 104 -3.60 13.30 4.18
N ARG A 105 -2.47 13.59 3.54
CA ARG A 105 -2.43 14.05 2.14
C ARG A 105 -2.74 12.91 1.15
N VAL A 106 -2.28 11.70 1.49
CA VAL A 106 -2.36 10.52 0.63
C VAL A 106 -2.72 9.28 1.47
N ASN A 107 -3.62 8.45 0.94
CA ASN A 107 -3.99 7.13 1.46
C ASN A 107 -4.07 6.09 0.34
N GLY A 108 -4.23 4.83 0.73
CA GLY A 108 -4.50 3.73 -0.19
C GLY A 108 -4.98 2.48 0.52
#